data_AF-A0A220MNE2-F1
#
_entry.id   AF-A0A220MNE2-F1
#
_cell.length_a   1.000
_cell.length_b   1.000
_cell.length_c   1.000
_cell.angle_alpha   90.00
_cell.angle_beta   90.00
_cell.angle_gamma   90.00
#
_symmetry.space_group_name_H-M   'P 1'
#
loop_
_entity.id
_entity.type
_entity.pdbx_description
1 polymer ?
#
loop_
_entity_poly.entity_id
_entity_poly.type
_entity_poly.pdbx_seq_one_letter_code
_entity_poly.pdbx_strand_id
1 'polypeptide(L)'
;MKKVIVGCMAMFLAVFLSGCSSDAVVQDKTTAPPAKEVTNTGTEPKQSVDNPSSYNQIASYMEEESKKAFSPYYELLEFTLSDYEEKTVDGKVEATFGYQVKYKNFEKDPDTVDYIKAAKEKNDPNYQQLYDEYLQPKEMNFHLKAVVEDADSITLYTNVSPKGVQWEKAVMSDFILKK
;
A
#
# COMPACT_ATOMS: atom_id res chain seq x y z
N MET A 1 4.04 -23.27 51.98
CA MET A 1 2.64 -22.96 52.36
C MET A 1 2.53 -21.47 52.68
N LYS A 2 1.93 -20.66 51.80
CA LYS A 2 1.38 -19.32 52.09
C LYS A 2 0.20 -19.09 51.14
N LYS A 3 -0.89 -18.58 51.70
CA LYS A 3 -2.24 -18.50 51.14
C LYS A 3 -2.42 -17.25 50.27
N VAL A 4 -3.18 -17.42 49.18
CA VAL A 4 -4.38 -16.67 48.71
C VAL A 4 -4.31 -15.13 48.67
N ILE A 5 -4.71 -14.53 47.54
CA ILE A 5 -5.87 -13.60 47.43
C ILE A 5 -6.26 -13.42 45.96
N VAL A 6 -7.51 -13.77 45.68
CA VAL A 6 -8.32 -13.45 44.51
C VAL A 6 -8.88 -12.04 44.71
N GLY A 7 -8.81 -11.19 43.68
CA GLY A 7 -9.43 -9.86 43.67
C GLY A 7 -10.10 -9.61 42.33
N CYS A 8 -11.41 -9.39 42.39
CA CYS A 8 -12.35 -9.28 41.29
C CYS A 8 -12.70 -7.79 41.02
N MET A 9 -13.24 -7.52 39.83
CA MET A 9 -14.33 -6.56 39.56
C MET A 9 -14.03 -5.06 39.30
N ALA A 10 -14.19 -4.70 38.01
CA ALA A 10 -15.08 -3.68 37.41
C ALA A 10 -14.76 -2.16 37.32
N MET A 11 -15.16 -1.65 36.12
CA MET A 11 -15.58 -0.29 35.69
C MET A 11 -14.50 0.81 35.69
N PHE A 12 -14.41 1.70 34.69
CA PHE A 12 -15.47 2.55 34.13
C PHE A 12 -15.27 2.89 32.64
N LEU A 13 -16.39 2.99 31.94
CA LEU A 13 -16.55 3.66 30.63
C LEU A 13 -16.73 5.17 30.89
N ALA A 14 -16.02 6.03 30.17
CA ALA A 14 -16.36 7.46 30.09
C ALA A 14 -16.17 7.96 28.65
N VAL A 15 -17.29 8.29 28.03
CA VAL A 15 -17.41 8.97 26.73
C VAL A 15 -17.38 10.47 27.02
N PHE A 16 -16.50 11.21 26.35
CA PHE A 16 -16.57 12.67 26.30
C PHE A 16 -16.75 13.12 24.84
N LEU A 17 -17.93 13.65 24.56
CA LEU A 17 -18.25 14.49 23.40
C LEU A 17 -18.06 15.96 23.80
N SER A 18 -18.04 16.82 22.77
CA SER A 18 -18.09 18.30 22.79
C SER A 18 -16.71 18.97 22.64
N GLY A 19 -16.50 19.93 21.75
CA GLY A 19 -17.40 20.66 20.87
C GLY A 19 -16.63 21.84 20.26
N CYS A 20 -17.01 22.23 19.04
CA CYS A 20 -16.52 23.44 18.38
C CYS A 20 -16.86 24.70 19.18
N SER A 21 -15.96 25.69 19.15
CA SER A 21 -16.38 27.10 19.12
C SER A 21 -15.30 27.96 18.49
N SER A 22 -15.69 28.69 17.45
CA SER A 22 -14.96 29.78 16.83
C SER A 22 -15.17 31.08 17.61
N ASP A 23 -14.15 31.93 17.63
CA ASP A 23 -14.17 33.39 17.38
C ASP A 23 -13.15 34.13 18.24
N ALA A 24 -12.28 34.89 17.57
CA ALA A 24 -12.10 36.33 17.81
C ALA A 24 -11.04 36.90 16.86
N VAL A 25 -11.50 37.71 15.91
CA VAL A 25 -10.73 38.69 15.14
C VAL A 25 -10.59 39.96 15.99
N VAL A 26 -9.38 40.52 16.11
CA VAL A 26 -9.15 41.97 16.27
C VAL A 26 -7.85 42.37 15.54
N GLN A 27 -7.98 43.28 14.57
CA GLN A 27 -6.89 44.02 13.91
C GLN A 27 -6.38 45.15 14.82
N ASP A 28 -5.08 45.48 14.77
CA ASP A 28 -4.67 46.84 14.38
C ASP A 28 -3.20 46.90 13.93
N LYS A 29 -2.89 47.96 13.18
CA LYS A 29 -1.81 48.17 12.22
C LYS A 29 -0.82 49.22 12.77
N THR A 30 0.44 49.15 12.28
CA THR A 30 1.30 50.30 11.89
C THR A 30 2.65 50.48 12.63
N THR A 31 3.66 50.76 11.79
CA THR A 31 4.98 51.44 11.98
C THR A 31 6.24 50.68 12.40
N ALA A 32 7.33 50.98 11.66
CA ALA A 32 8.73 50.52 11.76
C ALA A 32 9.66 51.77 11.62
N PRO A 33 11.01 51.72 11.61
CA PRO A 33 12.05 50.97 12.36
C PRO A 33 13.12 51.96 12.99
N PRO A 34 14.36 51.63 13.46
CA PRO A 34 15.49 51.11 12.65
C PRO A 34 16.55 50.17 13.33
N ALA A 35 17.24 49.41 12.45
CA ALA A 35 18.67 49.02 12.40
C ALA A 35 19.42 48.44 13.62
N LYS A 36 19.98 47.22 13.45
CA LYS A 36 21.42 46.91 13.67
C LYS A 36 21.90 45.80 12.71
N GLU A 37 22.98 46.08 12.00
CA GLU A 37 23.82 45.12 11.27
C GLU A 37 24.53 44.18 12.25
N VAL A 38 24.65 42.89 11.91
CA VAL A 38 25.84 42.08 12.20
C VAL A 38 26.10 41.12 11.04
N THR A 39 27.28 41.29 10.45
CA THR A 39 27.99 40.50 9.45
C THR A 39 28.34 39.10 9.98
N ASN A 40 28.20 38.04 9.16
CA ASN A 40 29.33 37.18 8.75
C ASN A 40 28.92 35.91 7.98
N THR A 41 29.44 35.85 6.75
CA THR A 41 30.12 34.71 6.08
C THR A 41 29.45 33.35 6.00
N GLY A 42 29.03 33.01 4.76
CA GLY A 42 29.54 31.85 4.04
C GLY A 42 29.04 30.46 4.46
N THR A 43 28.17 29.87 3.62
CA THR A 43 28.43 28.58 2.98
C THR A 43 27.51 28.48 1.74
N GLU A 44 28.11 28.15 0.60
CA GLU A 44 27.48 27.85 -0.69
C GLU A 44 26.57 26.59 -0.64
N PRO A 45 25.81 26.28 -1.69
CA PRO A 45 24.42 25.91 -1.58
C PRO A 45 24.15 24.41 -1.38
N LYS A 46 23.03 24.17 -0.69
CA LYS A 46 22.03 23.12 -0.90
C LYS A 46 22.32 22.19 -2.09
N GLN A 47 22.69 20.95 -1.77
CA GLN A 47 22.46 19.82 -2.66
C GLN A 47 21.82 18.67 -1.85
N SER A 48 20.63 18.93 -1.33
CA SER A 48 19.67 17.86 -1.04
C SER A 48 19.06 17.45 -2.38
N VAL A 49 19.75 16.57 -3.11
CA VAL A 49 19.05 15.76 -4.11
C VAL A 49 18.11 14.88 -3.28
N ASP A 50 16.82 15.05 -3.47
CA ASP A 50 15.80 14.20 -2.86
C ASP A 50 16.03 12.76 -3.34
N ASN A 51 16.86 12.00 -2.63
CA ASN A 51 16.90 10.55 -2.82
C ASN A 51 15.51 10.04 -2.40
N PRO A 52 14.71 9.47 -3.33
CA PRO A 52 13.44 8.88 -2.93
C PRO A 52 13.75 7.82 -1.87
N SER A 53 12.99 7.81 -0.79
CA SER A 53 13.08 6.73 0.20
C SER A 53 12.95 5.39 -0.53
N SER A 54 13.64 4.35 -0.08
CA SER A 54 13.54 3.01 -0.68
C SER A 54 12.09 2.53 -0.75
N TYR A 55 11.25 2.95 0.19
CA TYR A 55 9.79 2.79 0.12
C TYR A 55 9.18 3.33 -1.19
N ASN A 56 9.43 4.60 -1.54
CA ASN A 56 8.88 5.22 -2.75
C ASN A 56 9.42 4.54 -4.02
N GLN A 57 10.70 4.17 -4.00
CA GLN A 57 11.33 3.45 -5.11
C GLN A 57 10.67 2.08 -5.33
N ILE A 58 10.46 1.32 -4.26
CA ILE A 58 9.79 0.02 -4.30
C ILE A 58 8.32 0.17 -4.70
N ALA A 59 7.60 1.16 -4.17
CA ALA A 59 6.20 1.40 -4.52
C ALA A 59 6.04 1.67 -6.02
N SER A 60 6.86 2.56 -6.59
CA SER A 60 6.87 2.85 -8.03
C SER A 60 7.22 1.62 -8.86
N TYR A 61 8.27 0.88 -8.48
CA TYR A 61 8.66 -0.37 -9.14
C TYR A 61 7.52 -1.39 -9.17
N MET A 62 6.84 -1.59 -8.03
CA MET A 62 5.74 -2.54 -7.91
C MET A 62 4.54 -2.13 -8.78
N GLU A 63 4.19 -0.84 -8.80
CA GLU A 63 3.13 -0.32 -9.67
C GLU A 63 3.45 -0.53 -11.16
N GLU A 64 4.67 -0.20 -11.59
CA GLU A 64 5.11 -0.37 -12.99
C GLU A 64 5.11 -1.82 -13.44
N GLU A 65 5.73 -2.73 -12.67
CA GLU A 65 5.77 -4.15 -13.02
C GLU A 65 4.38 -4.80 -12.94
N SER A 66 3.51 -4.35 -12.04
CA SER A 66 2.11 -4.80 -12.00
C SER A 66 1.32 -4.33 -13.21
N LYS A 67 1.46 -3.07 -13.63
CA LYS A 67 0.82 -2.56 -14.85
C LYS A 67 1.29 -3.34 -16.07
N LYS A 68 2.58 -3.63 -16.18
CA LYS A 68 3.16 -4.40 -17.28
C LYS A 68 2.62 -5.83 -17.32
N ALA A 69 2.48 -6.47 -16.17
CA ALA A 69 2.01 -7.86 -16.07
C ALA A 69 0.48 -7.99 -16.25
N PHE A 70 -0.31 -7.15 -15.59
CA PHE A 70 -1.75 -7.38 -15.40
C PHE A 70 -2.67 -6.50 -16.23
N SER A 71 -2.22 -5.32 -16.70
CA SER A 71 -3.05 -4.46 -17.56
C SER A 71 -3.54 -5.10 -18.87
N PRO A 72 -2.88 -6.13 -19.45
CA PRO A 72 -3.46 -6.84 -20.59
C PRO A 72 -4.78 -7.58 -20.26
N TYR A 73 -5.05 -7.85 -18.99
CA TYR A 73 -6.18 -8.68 -18.55
C TYR A 73 -7.23 -7.91 -17.77
N TYR A 74 -6.82 -6.87 -17.03
CA TYR A 74 -7.67 -6.15 -16.08
C TYR A 74 -7.47 -4.64 -16.17
N GLU A 75 -8.49 -3.89 -15.73
CA GLU A 75 -8.33 -2.48 -15.37
C GLU A 75 -7.81 -2.41 -13.93
N LEU A 76 -6.59 -1.89 -13.75
CA LEU A 76 -5.96 -1.73 -12.44
C LEU A 76 -6.34 -0.38 -11.84
N LEU A 77 -6.87 -0.40 -10.61
CA LEU A 77 -7.51 0.76 -9.98
C LEU A 77 -6.64 1.38 -8.89
N GLU A 78 -5.96 0.56 -8.09
CA GLU A 78 -5.22 1.01 -6.92
C GLU A 78 -4.07 0.05 -6.59
N PHE A 79 -2.99 0.59 -6.06
CA PHE A 79 -1.80 -0.14 -5.63
C PHE A 79 -1.44 0.29 -4.21
N THR A 80 -1.33 -0.67 -3.30
CA THR A 80 -1.11 -0.39 -1.87
C THR A 80 -0.01 -1.27 -1.31
N LEU A 81 0.96 -0.65 -0.64
CA LEU A 81 1.94 -1.37 0.19
C LEU A 81 1.47 -1.30 1.65
N SER A 82 1.53 -2.43 2.35
CA SER A 82 1.22 -2.55 3.78
C SER A 82 2.35 -3.28 4.51
N ASP A 83 2.36 -3.19 5.84
CA ASP A 83 3.25 -3.99 6.69
C ASP A 83 4.73 -3.91 6.27
N TYR A 84 5.16 -2.71 5.87
CA TYR A 84 6.49 -2.47 5.34
C TYR A 84 7.54 -2.51 6.46
N GLU A 85 8.44 -3.48 6.36
CA GLU A 85 9.59 -3.63 7.24
C GLU A 85 10.87 -3.62 6.42
N GLU A 86 11.82 -2.77 6.81
CA GLU A 86 13.08 -2.57 6.09
C GLU A 86 14.28 -2.83 6.99
N LYS A 87 15.34 -3.40 6.40
CA LYS A 87 16.64 -3.56 7.03
C LYS A 87 17.75 -3.39 6.00
N THR A 88 18.93 -3.00 6.48
CA THR A 88 20.14 -3.00 5.66
C THR A 88 20.94 -4.28 5.89
N VAL A 89 21.25 -5.01 4.83
CA VAL A 89 22.05 -6.25 4.86
C VAL A 89 23.15 -6.12 3.82
N ASP A 90 24.41 -6.24 4.24
CA ASP A 90 25.59 -6.11 3.35
C ASP A 90 25.58 -4.85 2.48
N GLY A 91 25.08 -3.74 3.02
CA GLY A 91 24.98 -2.45 2.32
C GLY A 91 23.81 -2.31 1.36
N LYS A 92 22.96 -3.34 1.22
CA LYS A 92 21.74 -3.32 0.41
C LYS A 92 20.51 -3.12 1.28
N VAL A 93 19.46 -2.52 0.74
CA VAL A 93 18.17 -2.42 1.40
C VAL A 93 17.36 -3.67 1.08
N GLU A 94 16.93 -4.39 2.12
CA GLU A 94 15.94 -5.46 2.01
C GLU A 94 14.65 -5.01 2.70
N ALA A 95 13.53 -5.03 1.96
CA ALA A 95 12.23 -4.72 2.50
C ALA A 95 11.26 -5.89 2.32
N THR A 96 10.52 -6.24 3.36
CA THR A 96 9.36 -7.16 3.31
C THR A 96 8.08 -6.37 3.47
N PHE A 97 7.05 -6.72 2.71
CA PHE A 97 5.81 -5.97 2.71
C PHE A 97 4.63 -6.82 2.20
N GLY A 98 3.44 -6.45 2.64
CA GLY A 98 2.19 -6.78 1.95
C GLY A 98 2.01 -5.88 0.73
N TYR A 99 1.50 -6.44 -0.36
CA TYR A 99 1.19 -5.68 -1.57
C TYR A 99 -0.20 -6.03 -2.07
N GLN A 100 -1.04 -5.03 -2.28
CA GLN A 100 -2.38 -5.19 -2.80
C GLN A 100 -2.52 -4.45 -4.13
N VAL A 101 -3.12 -5.12 -5.12
CA VAL A 101 -3.58 -4.50 -6.37
C VAL A 101 -5.09 -4.65 -6.45
N LYS A 102 -5.80 -3.52 -6.45
CA LYS A 102 -7.24 -3.49 -6.70
C LYS A 102 -7.48 -3.43 -8.20
N TYR A 103 -8.34 -4.28 -8.72
CA TYR A 103 -8.59 -4.43 -10.15
C TYR A 103 -10.04 -4.76 -10.46
N LYS A 104 -10.47 -4.57 -11.70
CA LYS A 104 -11.75 -5.10 -12.21
C LYS A 104 -11.56 -5.62 -13.64
N ASN A 105 -12.53 -6.41 -14.10
CA ASN A 105 -12.58 -6.79 -15.52
C ASN A 105 -12.88 -5.55 -16.38
N PHE A 106 -12.38 -5.54 -17.61
CA PHE A 106 -12.76 -4.53 -18.60
C PHE A 106 -14.28 -4.54 -18.83
N GLU A 107 -14.85 -3.36 -19.06
CA GLU A 107 -16.28 -3.20 -19.33
C GLU A 107 -16.70 -4.03 -20.54
N LYS A 108 -17.47 -5.08 -20.26
CA LYS A 108 -18.09 -5.98 -21.23
C LYS A 108 -19.40 -6.46 -20.65
N ASP A 109 -20.35 -6.75 -21.53
CA ASP A 109 -21.58 -7.42 -21.15
C ASP A 109 -21.24 -8.81 -20.56
N PRO A 110 -21.58 -9.08 -19.27
CA PRO A 110 -21.29 -10.36 -18.63
C PRO A 110 -21.88 -11.56 -19.39
N ASP A 111 -23.01 -11.39 -20.11
CA ASP A 111 -23.62 -12.47 -20.90
C ASP A 111 -22.79 -12.89 -22.12
N THR A 112 -21.77 -12.11 -22.48
CA THR A 112 -20.82 -12.45 -23.56
C THR A 112 -19.65 -13.29 -23.06
N VAL A 113 -19.52 -13.48 -21.74
CA VAL A 113 -18.44 -14.22 -21.11
C VAL A 113 -18.80 -15.69 -21.05
N ASP A 114 -17.97 -16.56 -21.64
CA ASP A 114 -18.29 -17.98 -21.87
C ASP A 114 -18.82 -18.72 -20.64
N TYR A 115 -18.21 -18.54 -19.46
CA TYR A 115 -18.64 -19.25 -18.26
C TYR A 115 -19.96 -18.69 -17.69
N ILE A 116 -20.21 -17.38 -17.81
CA ILE A 116 -21.45 -16.74 -17.35
C ILE A 116 -22.59 -17.14 -18.29
N LYS A 117 -22.34 -17.08 -19.60
CA LYS A 117 -23.27 -17.56 -20.64
C LYS A 117 -23.65 -19.02 -20.42
N ALA A 118 -22.67 -19.90 -20.18
CA ALA A 118 -22.92 -21.31 -19.92
C ALA A 118 -23.75 -21.53 -18.64
N ALA A 119 -23.52 -20.71 -17.59
CA ALA A 119 -24.32 -20.76 -16.36
C ALA A 119 -25.78 -20.35 -16.62
N LYS A 120 -25.99 -19.29 -17.40
CA LYS A 120 -27.33 -18.83 -17.82
C LYS A 120 -28.09 -19.92 -18.59
N GLU A 121 -27.47 -20.50 -19.60
CA GLU A 121 -28.07 -21.52 -20.46
C GLU A 121 -28.44 -22.79 -19.68
N LYS A 122 -27.70 -23.10 -18.61
CA LYS A 122 -27.96 -24.25 -17.74
C LYS A 122 -28.97 -23.97 -16.62
N ASN A 123 -29.51 -22.75 -16.52
CA ASN A 123 -30.29 -22.28 -15.37
C ASN A 123 -29.55 -22.52 -14.04
N ASP A 124 -28.23 -22.25 -14.03
CA ASP A 124 -27.41 -22.39 -12.83
C ASP A 124 -27.90 -21.39 -11.76
N PRO A 125 -28.16 -21.84 -10.51
CA PRO A 125 -28.63 -20.94 -9.45
C PRO A 125 -27.64 -19.81 -9.12
N ASN A 126 -26.37 -19.95 -9.50
CA ASN A 126 -25.33 -18.94 -9.26
C ASN A 126 -25.19 -17.93 -10.41
N TYR A 127 -25.96 -18.06 -11.51
CA TYR A 127 -25.86 -17.16 -12.67
C TYR A 127 -25.92 -15.68 -12.28
N GLN A 128 -26.89 -15.30 -11.44
CA GLN A 128 -27.08 -13.90 -11.07
C GLN A 128 -25.88 -13.35 -10.31
N GLN A 129 -25.30 -14.15 -9.40
CA GLN A 129 -24.09 -13.77 -8.69
C GLN A 129 -22.90 -13.59 -9.64
N LEU A 130 -22.69 -14.53 -10.56
CA LEU A 130 -21.61 -14.43 -11.55
C LEU A 130 -21.75 -13.18 -12.43
N TYR A 131 -22.99 -12.86 -12.81
CA TYR A 131 -23.32 -11.67 -13.58
C TYR A 131 -23.00 -10.39 -12.80
N ASP A 132 -23.49 -10.29 -11.56
CA ASP A 132 -23.37 -9.09 -10.72
C ASP A 132 -21.92 -8.83 -10.29
N GLU A 133 -21.15 -9.90 -10.01
CA GLU A 133 -19.75 -9.82 -9.58
C GLU A 133 -18.76 -9.58 -10.72
N TYR A 134 -19.17 -9.74 -11.98
CA TYR A 134 -18.24 -9.71 -13.11
C TYR A 134 -17.47 -8.39 -13.22
N LEU A 135 -18.14 -7.26 -13.01
CA LEU A 135 -17.52 -5.92 -13.09
C LEU A 135 -17.15 -5.32 -11.73
N GLN A 136 -17.40 -6.04 -10.63
CA GLN A 136 -17.05 -5.53 -9.31
C GLN A 136 -15.52 -5.49 -9.12
N PRO A 137 -14.98 -4.47 -8.44
CA PRO A 137 -13.59 -4.47 -8.01
C PRO A 137 -13.24 -5.67 -7.14
N LYS A 138 -12.04 -6.21 -7.37
CA LYS A 138 -11.43 -7.35 -6.68
C LYS A 138 -10.01 -6.99 -6.26
N GLU A 139 -9.41 -7.82 -5.42
CA GLU A 139 -8.08 -7.58 -4.85
C GLU A 139 -7.14 -8.75 -5.16
N MET A 140 -5.93 -8.45 -5.64
CA MET A 140 -4.81 -9.39 -5.65
C MET A 140 -3.89 -9.02 -4.49
N ASN A 141 -3.65 -9.97 -3.60
CA ASN A 141 -2.86 -9.77 -2.39
C ASN A 141 -1.59 -10.61 -2.45
N PHE A 142 -0.46 -9.99 -2.16
CA PHE A 142 0.87 -10.61 -2.20
C PHE A 142 1.63 -10.32 -0.90
N HIS A 143 2.53 -11.23 -0.54
CA HIS A 143 3.54 -10.99 0.48
C HIS A 143 4.91 -11.17 -0.17
N LEU A 144 5.68 -10.09 -0.22
CA LEU A 144 6.84 -9.97 -1.08
C LEU A 144 8.05 -9.44 -0.31
N LYS A 145 9.23 -9.68 -0.87
CA LYS A 145 10.47 -9.06 -0.46
C LYS A 145 11.11 -8.37 -1.66
N ALA A 146 11.51 -7.12 -1.50
CA ALA A 146 12.35 -6.41 -2.45
C ALA A 146 13.77 -6.29 -1.91
N VAL A 147 14.76 -6.46 -2.78
CA VAL A 147 16.16 -6.13 -2.51
C VAL A 147 16.57 -5.03 -3.47
N VAL A 148 16.89 -3.87 -2.92
CA VAL A 148 17.37 -2.70 -3.65
C VAL A 148 18.89 -2.73 -3.63
N GLU A 149 19.50 -2.95 -4.79
CA GLU A 149 20.97 -2.97 -4.93
C GLU A 149 21.54 -1.57 -5.20
N ASP A 150 20.83 -0.80 -6.02
CA ASP A 150 21.08 0.60 -6.34
C ASP A 150 19.75 1.30 -6.70
N ALA A 151 19.81 2.57 -7.11
CA ALA A 151 18.62 3.38 -7.40
C ALA A 151 17.73 2.80 -8.53
N ASP A 152 18.27 1.95 -9.40
CA ASP A 152 17.56 1.42 -10.58
C ASP A 152 17.42 -0.13 -10.56
N SER A 153 18.09 -0.81 -9.63
CA SER A 153 18.11 -2.27 -9.52
C SER A 153 17.33 -2.76 -8.31
N ILE A 154 16.10 -3.22 -8.57
CA ILE A 154 15.26 -3.93 -7.59
C ILE A 154 15.08 -5.38 -8.04
N THR A 155 15.38 -6.31 -7.14
CA THR A 155 15.03 -7.73 -7.30
C THR A 155 13.89 -8.11 -6.37
N LEU A 156 12.82 -8.65 -6.94
CA LEU A 156 11.65 -9.10 -6.20
C LEU A 156 11.74 -10.59 -5.85
N TYR A 157 11.22 -10.94 -4.68
CA TYR A 157 11.12 -12.29 -4.18
C TYR A 157 9.73 -12.55 -3.60
N THR A 158 9.27 -13.80 -3.67
CA THR A 158 8.06 -14.30 -3.01
C THR A 158 8.38 -15.44 -2.05
N ASN A 159 7.57 -15.61 -1.01
CA ASN A 159 7.73 -16.72 -0.07
C ASN A 159 7.01 -17.95 -0.63
N VAL A 160 7.76 -19.00 -0.95
CA VAL A 160 7.21 -20.25 -1.49
C VAL A 160 6.97 -21.33 -0.43
N SER A 161 7.44 -21.11 0.81
CA SER A 161 7.29 -22.12 1.86
C SER A 161 5.93 -22.02 2.56
N PRO A 162 5.19 -23.14 2.70
CA PRO A 162 3.95 -23.17 3.49
C PRO A 162 4.20 -23.00 5.00
N LYS A 163 5.44 -23.22 5.47
CA LYS A 163 5.85 -23.03 6.87
C LYS A 163 7.21 -22.36 6.92
N GLY A 164 7.31 -21.25 7.65
CA GLY A 164 8.54 -20.45 7.70
C GLY A 164 8.71 -19.62 6.44
N VAL A 165 9.97 -19.29 6.12
CA VAL A 165 10.31 -18.33 5.06
C VAL A 165 11.33 -18.94 4.11
N GLN A 166 10.96 -19.07 2.84
CA GLN A 166 11.86 -19.42 1.74
C GLN A 166 11.61 -18.43 0.61
N TRP A 167 12.52 -17.46 0.45
CA TRP A 167 12.43 -16.44 -0.58
C TRP A 167 12.96 -16.96 -1.91
N GLU A 168 12.13 -16.94 -2.94
CA GLU A 168 12.53 -17.23 -4.32
C GLU A 168 12.29 -16.01 -5.19
N LYS A 169 13.20 -15.80 -6.15
CA LYS A 169 13.10 -14.67 -7.09
C LYS A 169 11.83 -14.80 -7.91
N ALA A 170 11.12 -13.69 -8.08
CA ALA A 170 9.86 -13.64 -8.81
C ALA A 170 9.80 -12.38 -9.68
N VAL A 171 8.92 -12.42 -10.68
CA VAL A 171 8.41 -11.25 -11.40
C VAL A 171 6.89 -11.25 -11.35
N MET A 172 6.25 -10.09 -11.55
CA MET A 172 4.78 -10.00 -11.41
C MET A 172 4.02 -10.91 -12.39
N SER A 173 4.61 -11.22 -13.55
CA SER A 173 4.04 -12.16 -14.52
C SER A 173 4.04 -13.63 -14.06
N ASP A 174 4.82 -13.98 -13.04
CA ASP A 174 4.83 -15.35 -12.51
C ASP A 174 3.51 -15.70 -11.80
N PHE A 175 2.76 -14.68 -11.38
CA PHE A 175 1.44 -14.83 -10.75
C PHE A 175 0.29 -14.98 -11.75
N ILE A 176 0.60 -15.12 -13.05
CA ILE A 176 -0.39 -15.33 -14.11
C ILE A 176 -0.43 -16.83 -14.44
N LEU A 177 -1.61 -17.42 -14.33
CA LEU A 177 -1.82 -18.81 -14.77
C LEU A 177 -1.58 -18.92 -16.27
N LYS A 178 -0.59 -19.73 -16.65
CA LYS A 178 -0.31 -20.05 -18.06
C LYS A 178 -1.29 -21.13 -18.52
N LYS A 179 -1.81 -20.97 -19.74
CA LYS A 179 -2.64 -21.98 -20.41
C LYS A 179 -1.81 -23.16 -20.87
#